data_AF-A0A0F2NXZ1-F1
#
_entry.id   AF-A0A0F2NXZ1-F1
#
_cell.length_a   1.000
_cell.length_b   1.000
_cell.length_c   1.000
_cell.angle_alpha   90.00
_cell.angle_beta   90.00
_cell.angle_gamma   90.00
#
_symmetry.space_group_name_H-M   'P 1'
#
loop_
_entity.id
_entity.type
_entity.pdbx_description
1 polymer ?
#
loop_
_entity_poly.entity_id
_entity_poly.type
_entity_poly.pdbx_seq_one_letter_code
_entity_poly.pdbx_strand_id
1 'polypeptide(L)'
;MRVFTEDEQILLRRIRDGQGRNLYSLIDPWINGVSFQVNTQTESVDFIFEANPELNLIDRLEEIQTIVIQAVNLIKLFEDNGYIFTFINANQLPPNPFTFGQAAVNVPSIPYHFPDPRLSKMFCEYSIREIFVTPELDKFISDGFLTREEVRANRQWRTTRNALLVAIVALVLNVAFNIINIVDRQKKEKTSDPIKSGFKNSKMSSNVQSDTTTIMDTITVIKTTSTVVNVKTDTIKK
;
A
#
# COMPACT_ATOMS: atom_id res chain seq x y z
N MET A 1 -4.15 0.86 8.84
CA MET A 1 -4.83 0.67 7.54
C MET A 1 -6.02 1.61 7.50
N ARG A 2 -5.96 2.67 6.69
CA ARG A 2 -7.16 3.49 6.42
C ARG A 2 -8.03 2.67 5.47
N VAL A 3 -9.28 2.44 5.86
CA VAL A 3 -10.27 1.82 4.98
C VAL A 3 -10.92 2.95 4.19
N PHE A 4 -10.83 2.88 2.86
CA PHE A 4 -11.49 3.83 1.98
C PHE A 4 -12.97 3.49 1.86
N THR A 5 -13.81 4.50 2.02
CA THR A 5 -15.25 4.40 1.77
C THR A 5 -15.53 4.08 0.30
N GLU A 6 -16.72 3.60 -0.02
CA GLU A 6 -17.09 3.30 -1.41
C GLU A 6 -16.99 4.55 -2.30
N ASP A 7 -17.43 5.70 -1.81
CA ASP A 7 -17.34 6.99 -2.52
C ASP A 7 -15.90 7.40 -2.78
N GLU A 8 -15.01 7.30 -1.79
CA GLU A 8 -13.58 7.56 -1.98
C GLU A 8 -12.95 6.63 -3.02
N GLN A 9 -13.34 5.35 -3.04
CA GLN A 9 -12.86 4.41 -4.05
C GLN A 9 -13.35 4.78 -5.45
N ILE A 10 -14.60 5.26 -5.57
CA ILE A 10 -15.15 5.75 -6.85
C ILE A 10 -14.39 7.00 -7.30
N LEU A 11 -14.16 7.96 -6.39
CA LEU A 11 -13.39 9.18 -6.67
C LEU A 11 -11.98 8.83 -7.20
N LEU A 12 -11.28 7.89 -6.54
CA LEU A 12 -9.95 7.46 -6.97
C LEU A 12 -9.94 6.80 -8.35
N ARG A 13 -10.95 5.98 -8.65
CA ARG A 13 -11.11 5.38 -9.98
C ARG A 13 -11.36 6.45 -11.04
N ARG A 14 -12.19 7.46 -10.75
CA ARG A 14 -12.43 8.59 -11.67
C ARG A 14 -11.17 9.40 -11.95
N ILE A 15 -10.33 9.61 -10.93
CA ILE A 15 -9.01 10.26 -11.11
C ILE A 15 -8.15 9.42 -12.05
N ARG A 16 -8.01 8.11 -11.79
CA ARG A 16 -7.23 7.17 -12.62
C ARG A 16 -7.71 7.14 -14.08
N ASP A 17 -9.02 7.07 -14.28
CA ASP A 17 -9.62 6.94 -15.61
C ASP A 17 -9.63 8.28 -16.39
N GLY A 18 -9.12 9.36 -15.78
CA GLY A 18 -9.05 10.68 -16.40
C GLY A 18 -10.40 11.39 -16.50
N GLN A 19 -11.43 10.90 -15.80
CA GLN A 19 -12.74 11.55 -15.70
C GLN A 19 -12.77 12.62 -14.61
N GLY A 20 -11.82 12.61 -13.67
CA GLY A 20 -11.67 13.59 -12.61
C GLY A 20 -10.35 14.36 -12.72
N ARG A 21 -10.09 14.99 -13.87
CA ARG A 21 -8.87 15.78 -14.12
C ARG A 21 -8.80 17.06 -13.29
N ASN A 22 -9.88 17.47 -12.65
CA ASN A 22 -9.94 18.64 -11.78
C ASN A 22 -11.07 18.42 -10.78
N LEU A 23 -11.16 19.28 -9.77
CA LEU A 23 -12.13 19.11 -8.69
C LEU A 23 -13.58 19.07 -9.20
N TYR A 24 -13.94 19.94 -10.15
CA TYR A 24 -15.31 20.00 -10.65
C TYR A 24 -15.72 18.73 -11.43
N SER A 25 -14.86 18.21 -12.32
CA SER A 25 -15.11 16.97 -13.05
C SER A 25 -15.08 15.74 -12.15
N LEU A 26 -14.30 15.81 -11.06
CA LEU A 26 -14.22 14.74 -10.08
C LEU A 26 -15.56 14.56 -9.37
N ILE A 27 -16.15 15.65 -8.85
CA ILE A 27 -17.41 15.62 -8.08
C ILE A 27 -18.68 15.71 -8.94
N ASP A 28 -18.53 15.92 -10.25
CA ASP A 28 -19.62 16.10 -11.21
C ASP A 28 -20.83 15.13 -11.04
N PRO A 29 -20.64 13.81 -10.83
CA PRO A 29 -21.76 12.88 -10.68
C PRO A 29 -22.66 13.16 -9.46
N TRP A 30 -22.14 13.82 -8.43
CA TRP A 30 -22.85 14.02 -7.17
C TRP A 30 -23.52 15.39 -7.08
N ILE A 31 -23.17 16.35 -7.95
CA ILE A 31 -23.56 17.76 -7.81
C ILE A 31 -24.75 18.19 -8.68
N ASN A 32 -25.61 17.24 -9.09
CA ASN A 32 -26.84 17.56 -9.82
C ASN A 32 -27.72 18.56 -9.04
N GLY A 33 -28.15 19.63 -9.71
CA GLY A 33 -28.94 20.72 -9.14
C GLY A 33 -28.16 21.66 -8.21
N VAL A 34 -26.82 21.57 -8.21
CA VAL A 34 -25.94 22.39 -7.37
C VAL A 34 -24.86 23.02 -8.21
N SER A 35 -24.63 24.31 -7.98
CA SER A 35 -23.47 25.02 -8.51
C SER A 35 -22.65 25.65 -7.39
N PHE A 36 -21.39 25.92 -7.68
CA PHE A 36 -20.42 26.47 -6.76
C PHE A 36 -19.93 27.78 -7.31
N GLN A 37 -20.11 28.86 -6.56
CA GLN A 37 -19.44 30.11 -6.83
C GLN A 37 -18.15 30.14 -6.02
N VAL A 38 -17.03 30.22 -6.74
CA VAL A 38 -15.69 30.19 -6.15
C VAL A 38 -15.04 31.54 -6.31
N ASN A 39 -14.59 32.09 -5.19
CA ASN A 39 -13.78 33.29 -5.17
C ASN A 39 -12.38 32.98 -4.63
N THR A 40 -11.40 32.98 -5.52
CA THR A 40 -10.00 32.67 -5.20
C THR A 40 -9.28 33.84 -4.52
N GLN A 41 -9.79 35.07 -4.61
CA GLN A 41 -9.22 36.23 -3.92
C GLN A 41 -9.62 36.28 -2.45
N THR A 42 -10.87 35.92 -2.15
CA THR A 42 -11.40 35.89 -0.76
C THR A 42 -11.34 34.52 -0.12
N GLU A 43 -10.87 33.49 -0.85
CA GLU A 43 -10.82 32.09 -0.41
C GLU A 43 -12.18 31.57 0.08
N SER A 44 -13.26 32.02 -0.58
CA SER A 44 -14.64 31.71 -0.19
C SER A 44 -15.38 30.92 -1.27
N VAL A 45 -16.26 30.02 -0.82
CA VAL A 45 -17.06 29.16 -1.68
C VAL A 45 -18.52 29.24 -1.24
N ASP A 46 -19.40 29.54 -2.18
CA ASP A 46 -20.85 29.55 -1.96
C ASP A 46 -21.49 28.44 -2.80
N PHE A 47 -22.33 27.64 -2.16
CA PHE A 47 -23.11 26.60 -2.81
C PHE A 47 -24.46 27.20 -3.21
N ILE A 48 -24.82 27.03 -4.46
CA ILE A 48 -26.07 27.56 -5.04
C ILE A 48 -26.93 26.35 -5.38
N PHE A 49 -27.94 26.12 -4.55
CA PHE A 49 -28.88 25.02 -4.72
C PHE A 49 -30.07 25.48 -5.56
N GLU A 50 -30.49 24.65 -6.52
CA GLU A 50 -31.79 24.84 -7.16
C GLU A 50 -32.92 24.68 -6.13
N ALA A 51 -33.86 25.62 -6.11
CA ALA A 51 -35.03 25.53 -5.26
C ALA A 51 -36.05 24.55 -5.87
N ASN A 52 -35.81 23.25 -5.65
CA ASN A 52 -36.75 22.20 -6.02
C ASN A 52 -37.62 21.82 -4.79
N PRO A 53 -38.96 22.00 -4.85
CA PRO A 53 -39.86 21.70 -3.74
C PRO A 53 -39.92 20.22 -3.34
N GLU A 54 -39.45 19.30 -4.19
CA GLU A 54 -39.44 17.85 -3.93
C GLU A 54 -38.16 17.36 -3.24
N LEU A 55 -37.10 18.19 -3.19
CA LEU A 55 -35.83 17.82 -2.58
C LEU A 55 -35.74 18.31 -1.13
N ASN A 56 -35.35 17.41 -0.23
CA ASN A 56 -34.97 17.81 1.12
C ASN A 56 -33.61 18.51 1.06
N LEU A 57 -33.63 19.84 1.08
CA LEU A 57 -32.43 20.68 0.97
C LEU A 57 -31.40 20.38 2.07
N ILE A 58 -31.84 19.97 3.26
CA ILE A 58 -30.95 19.67 4.38
C ILE A 58 -30.13 18.41 4.09
N ASP A 59 -30.80 17.32 3.71
CA ASP A 59 -30.13 16.06 3.38
C ASP A 59 -29.21 16.24 2.18
N ARG A 60 -29.66 17.02 1.18
CA ARG A 60 -28.86 17.32 -0.01
C ARG A 60 -27.63 18.16 0.32
N LEU A 61 -27.77 19.12 1.23
CA LEU A 61 -26.64 19.92 1.71
C LEU A 61 -25.61 19.02 2.40
N GLU A 62 -26.05 18.12 3.28
CA GLU A 62 -25.16 17.19 3.99
C GLU A 62 -24.41 16.26 3.03
N GLU A 63 -25.09 15.70 2.03
CA GLU A 63 -24.49 14.85 1.01
C GLU A 63 -23.41 15.59 0.21
N ILE A 64 -23.74 16.81 -0.25
CA ILE A 64 -22.82 17.64 -1.05
C ILE A 64 -21.62 18.09 -0.21
N GLN A 65 -21.84 18.48 1.04
CA GLN A 65 -20.74 18.81 1.94
C GLN A 65 -19.83 17.61 2.15
N THR A 66 -20.40 16.43 2.36
CA THR A 66 -19.65 15.20 2.59
C THR A 66 -18.76 14.87 1.38
N ILE A 67 -19.31 14.85 0.17
CA ILE A 67 -18.53 14.54 -1.04
C ILE A 67 -17.45 15.58 -1.32
N VAL A 68 -17.75 16.87 -1.10
CA VAL A 68 -16.77 17.95 -1.27
C VAL A 68 -15.60 17.79 -0.30
N ILE A 69 -15.90 17.53 0.97
CA ILE A 69 -14.88 17.31 2.01
C ILE A 69 -14.03 16.08 1.68
N GLN A 70 -14.66 14.98 1.27
CA GLN A 70 -13.95 13.76 0.87
C GLN A 70 -13.05 14.02 -0.34
N ALA A 71 -13.56 14.65 -1.40
CA ALA A 71 -12.82 14.92 -2.63
C ALA A 71 -11.59 15.81 -2.37
N VAL A 72 -11.76 16.94 -1.67
CA VAL A 72 -10.67 17.88 -1.37
C VAL A 72 -9.59 17.23 -0.50
N ASN A 73 -9.99 16.51 0.56
CA ASN A 73 -9.03 15.83 1.42
C ASN A 73 -8.32 14.67 0.72
N LEU A 74 -9.02 13.97 -0.18
CA LEU A 74 -8.47 12.85 -0.93
C LEU A 74 -7.45 13.34 -1.97
N ILE A 75 -7.73 14.42 -2.68
CA ILE A 75 -6.74 15.06 -3.57
C ILE A 75 -5.49 15.42 -2.76
N LYS A 76 -5.65 16.14 -1.66
CA LYS A 76 -4.53 16.55 -0.80
C LYS A 76 -3.71 15.36 -0.29
N LEU A 77 -4.37 14.34 0.24
CA LEU A 77 -3.71 13.14 0.75
C LEU A 77 -2.89 12.45 -0.34
N PHE A 78 -3.45 12.34 -1.55
CA PHE A 78 -2.79 11.64 -2.64
C PHE A 78 -1.65 12.48 -3.25
N GLU A 79 -1.78 13.80 -3.22
CA GLU A 79 -0.72 14.72 -3.59
C GLU A 79 0.46 14.62 -2.60
N ASP A 80 0.18 14.69 -1.30
CA ASP A 80 1.19 14.59 -0.23
C ASP A 80 1.96 13.25 -0.27
N ASN A 81 1.29 12.17 -0.66
CA ASN A 81 1.88 10.83 -0.81
C ASN A 81 2.53 10.59 -2.19
N GLY A 82 2.47 11.55 -3.12
CA GLY A 82 3.07 11.44 -4.46
C GLY A 82 2.32 10.52 -5.44
N TYR A 83 1.07 10.18 -5.15
CA TYR A 83 0.21 9.41 -6.05
C TYR A 83 -0.38 10.27 -7.18
N ILE A 84 -0.56 11.57 -6.92
CA ILE A 84 -0.97 12.54 -7.93
C ILE A 84 -0.08 13.78 -7.85
N PHE A 85 -0.01 14.50 -8.95
CA PHE A 85 0.55 15.85 -8.99
C PHE A 85 -0.54 16.82 -9.41
N THR A 86 -0.57 18.00 -8.81
CA THR A 86 -1.48 19.06 -9.26
C THR A 86 -0.70 20.24 -9.80
N PHE A 87 -1.21 20.87 -10.86
CA PHE A 87 -0.62 22.11 -11.38
C PHE A 87 -1.68 23.07 -11.87
N ILE A 88 -1.33 24.35 -11.91
CA ILE A 88 -2.20 25.40 -12.44
C ILE A 88 -1.85 25.59 -13.91
N ASN A 89 -2.84 25.41 -14.79
CA ASN A 89 -2.67 25.75 -16.20
C ASN A 89 -2.84 27.26 -16.39
N ALA A 90 -1.72 27.98 -16.52
CA ALA A 90 -1.72 29.45 -16.64
C ALA A 90 -2.56 29.97 -17.82
N ASN A 91 -2.79 29.16 -18.85
CA ASN A 91 -3.56 29.54 -20.04
C ASN A 91 -5.08 29.34 -19.89
N GLN A 92 -5.53 28.73 -18.79
CA GLN A 92 -6.93 28.33 -18.58
C GLN A 92 -7.52 28.82 -17.26
N LEU A 93 -6.89 29.83 -16.63
CA LEU A 93 -7.41 30.43 -15.41
C LEU A 93 -8.75 31.12 -15.70
N PRO A 94 -9.86 30.69 -15.07
CA PRO A 94 -11.13 31.36 -15.24
C PRO A 94 -11.08 32.77 -14.61
N PRO A 95 -11.85 33.73 -15.14
CA PRO A 95 -11.99 35.03 -14.51
C PRO A 95 -12.58 34.87 -13.10
N ASN A 96 -11.99 35.51 -12.11
CA ASN A 96 -12.45 35.44 -10.71
C ASN A 96 -13.47 36.55 -10.41
N PRO A 97 -14.59 36.27 -9.71
CA PRO A 97 -15.09 34.95 -9.30
C PRO A 97 -15.68 34.15 -10.47
N PHE A 98 -15.65 32.83 -10.36
CA PHE A 98 -16.22 31.92 -11.36
C PHE A 98 -17.24 30.97 -10.73
N THR A 99 -18.16 30.48 -11.56
CA THR A 99 -19.20 29.54 -11.15
C THR A 99 -19.11 28.26 -12.00
N PHE A 100 -19.26 27.10 -11.38
CA PHE A 100 -19.36 25.82 -12.06
C PHE A 100 -20.38 24.90 -11.40
N GLY A 101 -20.81 23.84 -12.09
CA GLY A 101 -21.71 22.81 -11.57
C GLY A 101 -22.93 22.60 -12.46
N GLN A 102 -23.96 21.99 -11.91
CA GLN A 102 -25.13 21.52 -12.65
C GLN A 102 -26.42 22.21 -12.20
N ALA A 103 -26.34 23.46 -11.72
CA ALA A 103 -27.54 24.25 -11.45
C ALA A 103 -28.05 24.91 -12.74
N ALA A 104 -29.36 24.83 -12.95
CA ALA A 104 -30.08 25.45 -14.04
C ALA A 104 -30.04 26.97 -13.92
N VAL A 105 -29.77 27.62 -15.06
CA VAL A 105 -29.75 29.08 -15.17
C VAL A 105 -31.19 29.60 -15.15
N ASN A 106 -31.44 30.72 -14.45
CA ASN A 106 -32.75 31.38 -14.33
C ASN A 106 -33.83 30.65 -13.51
N VAL A 107 -33.43 29.71 -12.65
CA VAL A 107 -34.34 29.06 -11.68
C VAL A 107 -34.12 29.68 -10.31
N PRO A 108 -35.16 29.81 -9.44
CA PRO A 108 -34.94 30.26 -8.07
C PRO A 108 -33.91 29.39 -7.38
N SER A 109 -32.96 30.02 -6.69
CA SER A 109 -31.84 29.34 -6.05
C SER A 109 -31.63 29.81 -4.62
N ILE A 110 -31.05 28.93 -3.81
CA ILE A 110 -30.77 29.16 -2.40
C ILE A 110 -29.26 29.14 -2.22
N PRO A 111 -28.63 30.29 -1.91
CA PRO A 111 -27.20 30.34 -1.63
C PRO A 111 -26.92 29.85 -0.21
N TYR A 112 -25.83 29.10 -0.06
CA TYR A 112 -25.30 28.62 1.20
C TYR A 112 -23.80 28.89 1.24
N HIS A 113 -23.37 29.66 2.24
CA HIS A 113 -21.95 29.96 2.43
C HIS A 113 -21.25 28.81 3.15
N PHE A 114 -20.16 28.29 2.59
CA PHE A 114 -19.43 27.20 3.21
C PHE A 114 -18.68 27.67 4.47
N PRO A 115 -18.92 27.07 5.65
CA PRO A 115 -18.50 27.67 6.91
C PRO A 115 -17.03 27.42 7.28
N ASP A 116 -16.37 26.39 6.73
CA ASP A 116 -14.97 26.08 7.09
C ASP A 116 -14.00 26.78 6.12
N PRO A 117 -13.20 27.76 6.61
CA PRO A 117 -12.27 28.51 5.78
C PRO A 117 -11.08 27.66 5.28
N ARG A 118 -10.66 26.63 6.02
CA ARG A 118 -9.53 25.78 5.59
C ARG A 118 -9.92 24.93 4.40
N LEU A 119 -11.10 24.33 4.48
CA LEU A 119 -11.68 23.56 3.39
C LEU A 119 -12.04 24.47 2.20
N SER A 120 -12.59 25.66 2.44
CA SER A 120 -12.86 26.64 1.37
C SER A 120 -11.58 27.02 0.62
N LYS A 121 -10.49 27.31 1.33
CA LYS A 121 -9.18 27.57 0.74
C LYS A 121 -8.70 26.40 -0.13
N MET A 122 -8.74 25.18 0.39
CA MET A 122 -8.32 23.99 -0.36
C MET A 122 -9.24 23.73 -1.57
N PHE A 123 -10.53 23.97 -1.44
CA PHE A 123 -11.49 23.89 -2.55
C PHE A 123 -11.15 24.90 -3.65
N CYS A 124 -10.92 26.17 -3.29
CA CYS A 124 -10.50 27.20 -4.25
C CYS A 124 -9.20 26.82 -4.97
N GLU A 125 -8.23 26.30 -4.21
CA GLU A 125 -6.93 25.87 -4.74
C GLU A 125 -7.06 24.71 -5.73
N TYR A 126 -7.81 23.67 -5.39
CA TYR A 126 -8.01 22.51 -6.27
C TYR A 126 -9.02 22.74 -7.39
N SER A 127 -9.84 23.79 -7.32
CA SER A 127 -10.76 24.18 -8.40
C SER A 127 -10.04 24.72 -9.63
N ILE A 128 -8.88 25.34 -9.45
CA ILE A 128 -8.07 25.91 -10.54
C ILE A 128 -6.91 25.00 -11.00
N ARG A 129 -6.70 23.88 -10.29
CA ARG A 129 -5.61 22.94 -10.56
C ARG A 129 -6.11 21.75 -11.37
N GLU A 130 -5.27 21.29 -12.29
CA GLU A 130 -5.44 20.03 -13.00
C GLU A 130 -4.66 18.92 -12.27
N ILE A 131 -5.27 17.74 -12.19
CA ILE A 131 -4.75 16.55 -11.53
C ILE A 131 -4.10 15.65 -12.57
N PHE A 132 -2.83 15.32 -12.32
CA PHE A 132 -2.03 14.40 -13.09
C PHE A 132 -1.76 13.14 -12.30
N VAL A 133 -2.11 12.01 -12.91
CA VAL A 133 -1.99 10.68 -12.30
C VAL A 133 -0.57 10.16 -12.46
N THR A 134 0.01 9.66 -11.37
CA THR A 134 1.28 8.93 -11.43
C THR A 134 1.05 7.43 -11.58
N PRO A 135 2.02 6.66 -12.11
CA PRO A 135 1.93 5.21 -12.16
C PRO A 135 1.75 4.54 -10.79
N GLU A 136 2.15 5.20 -9.71
CA GLU A 136 1.98 4.68 -8.35
C GLU A 136 0.50 4.63 -7.94
N LEU A 137 -0.34 5.56 -8.44
CA LEU A 137 -1.79 5.52 -8.18
C LEU A 137 -2.43 4.32 -8.86
N ASP A 138 -2.07 4.05 -10.11
CA ASP A 138 -2.61 2.90 -10.85
C ASP A 138 -2.24 1.59 -10.17
N LYS A 139 -1.00 1.49 -9.69
CA LYS A 139 -0.56 0.36 -8.87
C LYS A 139 -1.34 0.24 -7.56
N PHE A 140 -1.54 1.35 -6.86
CA PHE A 140 -2.29 1.37 -5.61
C PHE A 140 -3.74 0.88 -5.78
N ILE A 141 -4.41 1.29 -6.86
CA ILE A 141 -5.77 0.87 -7.18
C ILE A 141 -5.81 -0.61 -7.59
N SER A 142 -4.86 -1.06 -8.43
CA SER A 142 -4.78 -2.46 -8.85
C SER A 142 -4.41 -3.42 -7.70
N ASP A 143 -3.64 -2.95 -6.72
CA ASP A 143 -3.34 -3.68 -5.47
C ASP A 143 -4.52 -3.68 -4.47
N GLY A 144 -5.68 -3.12 -4.84
CA GLY A 144 -6.91 -3.13 -4.03
C GLY A 144 -6.93 -2.05 -2.95
N PHE A 145 -6.41 -0.86 -3.26
CA PHE A 145 -6.26 0.27 -2.34
C PHE A 145 -5.32 -0.04 -1.17
N LEU A 146 -4.31 -0.88 -1.43
CA LEU A 146 -3.26 -1.23 -0.48
C LEU A 146 -1.97 -0.50 -0.84
N THR A 147 -1.32 0.07 0.17
CA THR A 147 -0.02 0.70 -0.03
C THR A 147 1.04 -0.35 -0.38
N ARG A 148 2.10 0.08 -1.06
CA ARG A 148 3.21 -0.81 -1.43
C ARG A 148 3.85 -1.51 -0.22
N GLU A 149 3.87 -0.84 0.92
CA GLU A 149 4.37 -1.39 2.18
C GLU A 149 3.44 -2.47 2.74
N GLU A 150 2.12 -2.25 2.69
CA GLU A 150 1.13 -3.24 3.09
C GLU A 150 1.16 -4.48 2.21
N VAL A 151 1.31 -4.31 0.88
CA VAL A 151 1.44 -5.45 -0.04
C VAL A 151 2.70 -6.26 0.27
N ARG A 152 3.82 -5.59 0.59
CA ARG A 152 5.07 -6.25 1.02
C ARG A 152 4.88 -6.98 2.34
N ALA A 153 4.25 -6.36 3.33
CA ALA A 153 3.97 -6.97 4.62
C ALA A 153 3.05 -8.19 4.48
N ASN A 154 2.00 -8.11 3.66
CA ASN A 154 1.09 -9.22 3.41
C ASN A 154 1.79 -10.39 2.70
N ARG A 155 2.68 -10.11 1.74
CA ARG A 155 3.51 -11.13 1.09
C ARG A 155 4.49 -11.79 2.07
N GLN A 156 5.12 -11.00 2.95
CA GLN A 156 6.00 -11.51 4.00
C GLN A 156 5.22 -12.39 4.97
N TRP A 157 4.05 -11.94 5.44
CA TRP A 157 3.17 -12.70 6.32
C TRP A 157 2.80 -14.06 5.75
N ARG A 158 2.39 -14.11 4.47
CA ARG A 158 2.07 -15.38 3.78
C ARG A 158 3.28 -16.31 3.70
N THR A 159 4.44 -15.78 3.32
CA THR A 159 5.69 -16.57 3.23
C THR A 159 6.08 -17.13 4.59
N THR A 160 6.04 -16.32 5.66
CA THR A 160 6.36 -16.74 7.03
C THR A 160 5.40 -17.82 7.52
N ARG A 161 4.10 -17.68 7.23
CA ARG A 161 3.10 -18.69 7.59
C ARG A 161 3.34 -20.04 6.90
N ASN A 162 3.69 -20.02 5.62
CA ASN A 162 4.01 -21.24 4.88
C ASN A 162 5.31 -21.89 5.38
N ALA A 163 6.34 -21.09 5.64
CA ALA A 163 7.59 -21.57 6.21
C ALA A 163 7.39 -22.20 7.60
N LEU A 164 6.56 -21.59 8.45
CA LEU A 164 6.19 -22.13 9.75
C LEU A 164 5.50 -23.50 9.63
N LEU A 165 4.60 -23.65 8.65
CA LEU A 165 3.91 -24.92 8.41
C LEU A 165 4.91 -26.01 7.98
N VAL A 166 5.80 -25.71 7.04
CA VAL A 166 6.85 -26.64 6.60
C VAL A 166 7.76 -27.05 7.75
N ALA A 167 8.14 -26.10 8.62
CA ALA A 167 8.95 -26.38 9.80
C ALA A 167 8.24 -27.32 10.79
N ILE A 168 6.95 -27.10 11.04
CA ILE A 168 6.13 -27.99 11.89
C ILE A 168 6.09 -29.40 11.30
N VAL A 169 5.83 -29.55 10.00
CA VAL A 169 5.78 -30.86 9.33
C VAL A 169 7.15 -31.55 9.37
N ALA A 170 8.23 -30.82 9.11
CA ALA A 170 9.59 -31.35 9.20
C ALA A 170 9.93 -31.84 10.61
N LEU A 171 9.52 -31.09 11.64
CA LEU A 171 9.73 -31.46 13.04
C LEU A 171 8.98 -32.75 13.38
N VAL A 172 7.70 -32.86 12.98
CA VAL A 172 6.89 -34.07 13.19
C VAL A 172 7.51 -35.28 12.47
N LEU A 173 7.94 -35.12 11.23
CA LEU A 173 8.61 -36.20 10.48
C LEU A 173 9.92 -36.63 11.16
N ASN A 174 10.73 -35.68 11.62
CA ASN A 174 12.00 -35.98 12.28
C ASN A 174 11.78 -36.76 13.59
N VAL A 175 10.79 -36.36 14.40
CA VAL A 175 10.38 -37.09 15.61
C VAL A 175 9.90 -38.50 15.26
N ALA A 176 9.06 -38.65 14.23
CA ALA A 176 8.54 -39.96 13.80
C ALA A 176 9.66 -40.90 13.31
N PHE A 177 10.57 -40.39 12.47
CA PHE A 177 11.75 -41.14 12.02
C PHE A 177 12.63 -41.57 13.18
N ASN A 178 12.86 -40.68 14.16
CA ASN A 178 13.68 -41.00 15.32
C ASN A 178 13.04 -42.13 16.17
N ILE A 179 11.72 -42.10 16.38
CA ILE A 179 10.99 -43.16 17.09
C ILE A 179 11.10 -44.50 16.35
N ILE A 180 10.85 -44.52 15.03
CA ILE A 180 10.96 -45.75 14.24
C ILE A 180 12.37 -46.32 14.31
N ASN A 181 13.40 -45.47 14.18
CA ASN A 181 14.79 -45.90 14.22
C ASN A 181 15.19 -46.47 15.60
N ILE A 182 14.66 -45.92 16.70
CA ILE A 182 14.84 -46.48 18.05
C ILE A 182 14.16 -47.85 18.18
N VAL A 183 12.94 -48.01 17.66
CA VAL A 183 12.20 -49.29 17.70
C VAL A 183 12.92 -50.36 16.87
N ASP A 184 13.40 -50.02 15.68
CA ASP A 184 14.17 -50.94 14.83
C ASP A 184 15.51 -51.34 15.46
N ARG A 185 16.19 -50.43 16.17
CA ARG A 185 17.40 -50.75 16.94
C ARG A 185 17.12 -51.76 18.06
N GLN A 186 16.02 -51.60 18.81
CA GLN A 186 15.64 -52.56 19.86
C GLN A 186 15.26 -53.95 19.30
N LYS A 187 14.76 -54.03 18.06
CA LYS A 187 14.48 -55.30 17.39
C LYS A 187 15.74 -56.04 16.96
N LYS A 188 16.76 -55.30 16.52
CA LYS A 188 18.07 -55.88 16.13
C LYS A 188 18.88 -56.36 17.33
N GLU A 189 18.89 -55.64 18.45
CA GLU A 189 19.57 -56.08 19.69
C GLU A 189 18.96 -57.34 20.32
N LYS A 190 17.67 -57.65 20.09
CA LYS A 190 17.04 -58.88 20.59
C LYS A 190 17.35 -60.13 19.75
N THR A 191 18.00 -60.00 18.58
CA THR A 191 18.27 -61.14 17.67
C THR A 191 19.75 -61.58 17.68
N SER A 192 20.62 -60.89 18.40
CA SER A 192 22.01 -61.27 18.67
C SER A 192 22.25 -61.03 20.16
N ASP A 193 22.25 -62.02 21.06
CA ASP A 193 23.32 -63.02 21.24
C ASP A 193 22.96 -63.88 22.50
N PRO A 194 23.63 -65.03 22.81
CA PRO A 194 25.07 -65.26 22.62
C PRO A 194 25.49 -66.67 22.18
N ILE A 195 26.75 -66.82 21.74
CA ILE A 195 27.72 -67.87 22.16
C ILE A 195 28.89 -67.90 21.15
N LYS A 196 30.05 -67.31 21.52
CA LYS A 196 31.32 -68.04 21.72
C LYS A 196 32.46 -67.10 22.15
N SER A 197 32.84 -67.25 23.41
CA SER A 197 34.15 -66.93 23.95
C SER A 197 35.25 -67.69 23.19
N GLY A 198 36.28 -66.99 22.73
CA GLY A 198 37.47 -67.59 22.13
C GLY A 198 38.68 -66.68 22.30
N PHE A 199 39.40 -66.88 23.40
CA PHE A 199 40.77 -66.41 23.59
C PHE A 199 41.63 -66.69 22.34
N LYS A 200 42.31 -65.68 21.80
CA LYS A 200 43.61 -65.87 21.15
C LYS A 200 44.44 -64.59 21.16
N ASN A 201 45.51 -64.63 21.94
CA ASN A 201 46.68 -63.76 21.79
C ASN A 201 47.41 -64.08 20.48
N SER A 202 47.83 -63.07 19.72
CA SER A 202 49.10 -63.11 18.98
C SER A 202 49.61 -61.70 18.71
N LYS A 203 50.87 -61.50 19.12
CA LYS A 203 51.73 -60.34 18.91
C LYS A 203 52.19 -60.24 17.44
N MET A 204 52.41 -58.98 17.01
CA MET A 204 53.53 -58.49 16.18
C MET A 204 53.34 -58.27 14.66
N SER A 205 53.31 -56.96 14.32
CA SER A 205 54.03 -56.22 13.27
C SER A 205 53.93 -56.63 11.79
N SER A 206 53.37 -55.76 10.93
CA SER A 206 54.17 -54.83 10.10
C SER A 206 53.32 -54.01 9.10
N ASN A 207 53.73 -52.73 8.98
CA ASN A 207 53.69 -51.78 7.85
C ASN A 207 52.38 -51.30 7.16
N VAL A 208 52.20 -49.97 7.24
CA VAL A 208 51.90 -48.97 6.17
C VAL A 208 50.51 -49.11 5.51
N GLN A 209 49.61 -48.11 5.49
CA GLN A 209 49.76 -46.71 5.08
C GLN A 209 48.61 -45.85 5.63
N SER A 210 48.93 -44.58 5.87
CA SER A 210 48.04 -43.49 6.25
C SER A 210 47.00 -43.15 5.17
N ASP A 211 45.76 -42.92 5.57
CA ASP A 211 44.89 -41.90 4.95
C ASP A 211 43.99 -41.29 6.02
N THR A 212 44.30 -40.06 6.39
CA THR A 212 43.53 -39.22 7.32
C THR A 212 42.65 -38.30 6.48
N THR A 213 41.33 -38.46 6.53
CA THR A 213 40.39 -37.41 6.10
C THR A 213 39.47 -37.05 7.25
N THR A 214 39.98 -36.18 8.12
CA THR A 214 39.18 -35.35 9.03
C THR A 214 38.42 -34.32 8.20
N ILE A 215 37.11 -34.47 8.05
CA ILE A 215 36.23 -33.37 7.62
C ILE A 215 35.83 -32.63 8.89
N MET A 216 36.49 -31.49 9.12
CA MET A 216 36.09 -30.46 10.08
C MET A 216 34.93 -29.68 9.47
N ASP A 217 33.71 -29.83 10.03
CA ASP A 217 32.59 -28.96 9.70
C ASP A 217 32.90 -27.54 10.17
N THR A 218 33.25 -26.70 9.18
CA THR A 218 33.50 -25.29 9.36
C THR A 218 32.16 -24.57 9.43
N ILE A 219 31.82 -24.06 10.61
CA ILE A 219 30.72 -23.11 10.79
C ILE A 219 31.06 -21.83 10.02
N THR A 220 30.52 -21.67 8.82
CA THR A 220 30.56 -20.40 8.10
C THR A 220 29.44 -19.50 8.59
N VAL A 221 29.76 -18.69 9.60
CA VAL A 221 29.01 -17.48 9.93
C VAL A 221 29.21 -16.49 8.79
N ILE A 222 28.24 -16.38 7.88
CA ILE A 222 28.21 -15.29 6.90
C ILE A 222 27.71 -14.03 7.63
N LYS A 223 28.66 -13.25 8.17
CA LYS A 223 28.44 -11.84 8.51
C LYS A 223 28.35 -11.05 7.21
N THR A 224 27.17 -10.57 6.85
CA THR A 224 27.01 -9.61 5.76
C THR A 224 27.47 -8.24 6.24
N THR A 225 28.74 -7.91 5.99
CA THR A 225 29.27 -6.56 6.15
C THR A 225 28.87 -5.75 4.92
N SER A 226 27.92 -4.83 5.09
CA SER A 226 27.56 -3.84 4.07
C SER A 226 28.67 -2.79 3.97
N THR A 227 29.45 -2.84 2.88
CA THR A 227 30.35 -1.76 2.47
C THR A 227 29.55 -0.65 1.79
N VAL A 228 29.45 0.50 2.45
CA VAL A 228 28.95 1.75 1.87
C VAL A 228 30.05 2.31 0.98
N VAL A 229 29.86 2.28 -0.34
CA VAL A 229 30.70 3.02 -1.29
C VAL A 229 30.16 4.44 -1.38
N ASN A 230 30.86 5.38 -0.76
CA ASN A 230 30.56 6.81 -0.85
C ASN A 230 31.33 7.38 -2.05
N VAL A 231 30.67 7.50 -3.20
CA VAL A 231 31.27 8.15 -4.39
C VAL A 231 31.13 9.65 -4.22
N LYS A 232 32.21 10.31 -3.82
CA LYS A 232 32.33 11.76 -3.77
C LYS A 232 32.86 12.23 -5.13
N THR A 233 32.01 12.87 -5.94
CA THR A 233 32.42 13.53 -7.18
C THR A 233 32.92 14.94 -6.86
N ASP A 234 34.24 15.13 -6.92
CA ASP A 234 34.86 16.46 -6.92
C ASP A 234 34.83 17.03 -8.35
N THR A 235 34.00 18.04 -8.57
CA THR A 235 34.03 18.87 -9.77
C THR A 235 35.20 19.86 -9.69
N ILE A 236 36.18 19.68 -10.58
CA ILE A 236 37.26 20.63 -10.84
C ILE A 236 36.71 21.73 -11.76
N LYS A 237 36.76 22.99 -11.30
CA LYS A 237 36.51 24.18 -12.12
C LYS A 237 37.65 24.36 -13.13
N LYS A 238 37.31 24.58 -14.40
CA LYS A 238 38.14 25.27 -15.39
C LYS A 238 37.52 26.63 -15.67
#